data_AF-A0A7V9VNU0-F1
#
_entry.id   AF-A0A7V9VNU0-F1
#
_cell.length_a   1.000
_cell.length_b   1.000
_cell.length_c   1.000
_cell.angle_alpha   90.00
_cell.angle_beta   90.00
_cell.angle_gamma   90.00
#
_symmetry.space_group_name_H-M   'P 1'
#
loop_
_entity.id
_entity.type
_entity.pdbx_description
1 polymer ?
#
loop_
_entity_poly.entity_id
_entity_poly.type
_entity_poly.pdbx_seq_one_letter_code
_entity_poly.pdbx_strand_id
1 'polypeptide(L)'
;MSADHAHQALPTEGSALTGVALSATLHCLTGCAIGEVTGMVIGTALGFSNLGTIALAVGLAFLFGYTLTSLPLLRAGFAVAVVIPIALASDTLSIAVMEIVDNGIMLAVPGAMEAGVGSVLFWGSLSFALVVAGLVALPVNRWLIARGKGHAAVHATGVHGGPPVRVVGAIAVLLAIFGTTVLAIEVLV
;
A
#
# COMPACT_ATOMS: atom_id res chain seq x y z
N MET A 1 35.40 20.48 -15.33
CA MET A 1 34.01 20.47 -15.82
C MET A 1 33.16 19.87 -14.72
N SER A 2 32.49 20.73 -13.96
CA SER A 2 31.61 20.33 -12.86
C SER A 2 30.37 19.68 -13.45
N ALA A 3 30.06 18.46 -13.04
CA ALA A 3 28.79 17.83 -13.36
C ALA A 3 27.72 18.51 -12.49
N ASP A 4 26.92 19.37 -13.11
CA ASP A 4 25.66 19.83 -12.53
C ASP A 4 24.76 18.59 -12.38
N HIS A 5 24.70 18.03 -11.18
CA HIS A 5 23.61 17.14 -10.79
C HIS A 5 22.34 18.00 -10.68
N ALA A 6 21.72 18.28 -11.82
CA ALA A 6 20.40 18.88 -11.87
C ALA A 6 19.43 17.94 -11.13
N HIS A 7 19.07 18.29 -9.90
CA HIS A 7 17.93 17.71 -9.22
C HIS A 7 16.71 17.91 -10.13
N GLN A 8 16.33 16.87 -10.88
CA GLN A 8 15.16 16.93 -11.74
C GLN A 8 13.95 17.21 -10.85
N ALA A 9 13.38 18.41 -11.01
CA ALA A 9 12.17 18.80 -10.33
C ALA A 9 11.08 17.76 -10.64
N LEU A 10 10.35 17.33 -9.60
CA LEU A 10 9.25 16.40 -9.77
C LEU A 10 8.20 16.99 -10.71
N PRO A 11 7.61 16.17 -11.60
CA PRO A 11 6.52 16.63 -12.45
C PRO A 11 5.35 17.10 -11.58
N THR A 12 4.85 18.30 -11.84
CA THR A 12 3.75 18.92 -11.08
C THR A 12 2.38 18.68 -11.72
N GLU A 13 2.34 18.16 -12.95
CA GLU A 13 1.10 17.92 -13.69
C GLU A 13 1.21 16.81 -14.75
N GLY A 14 0.09 16.51 -15.41
CA GLY A 14 0.03 15.60 -16.56
C GLY A 14 0.25 14.12 -16.25
N SER A 15 0.68 13.39 -17.29
CA SER A 15 0.92 11.94 -17.26
C SER A 15 2.15 11.56 -16.42
N ALA A 16 3.18 12.40 -16.41
CA ALA A 16 4.39 12.17 -15.63
C ALA A 16 4.11 12.18 -14.12
N LEU A 17 3.34 13.16 -13.62
CA LEU A 17 2.87 13.17 -12.22
C LEU A 17 2.06 11.90 -11.89
N THR A 18 1.20 11.47 -12.81
CA THR A 18 0.37 10.28 -12.62
C THR A 18 1.23 9.00 -12.55
N GLY A 19 2.30 8.91 -13.34
CA GLY A 19 3.27 7.82 -13.26
C GLY A 19 3.99 7.75 -11.90
N VAL A 20 4.42 8.90 -11.38
CA VAL A 20 5.04 8.97 -10.04
C VAL A 20 4.04 8.59 -8.94
N ALA A 21 2.81 9.09 -9.03
CA ALA A 21 1.73 8.75 -8.09
C ALA A 21 1.39 7.26 -8.12
N LEU A 22 1.36 6.64 -9.30
CA LEU A 22 1.13 5.21 -9.44
C LEU A 22 2.26 4.39 -8.81
N SER A 23 3.51 4.78 -9.03
CA SER A 23 4.67 4.14 -8.40
C SER A 23 4.59 4.21 -6.87
N ALA A 24 4.31 5.39 -6.32
CA ALA A 24 4.12 5.60 -4.88
C ALA A 24 2.98 4.74 -4.32
N THR A 25 1.85 4.71 -5.03
CA THR A 25 0.68 3.93 -4.62
C THR A 25 0.98 2.43 -4.59
N LEU A 26 1.63 1.89 -5.61
CA LEU A 26 1.97 0.47 -5.66
C LEU A 26 3.03 0.09 -4.61
N HIS A 27 3.93 1.01 -4.24
CA HIS A 27 4.83 0.83 -3.11
C HIS A 27 4.07 0.72 -1.78
N CYS A 28 3.19 1.68 -1.48
CA CYS A 28 2.36 1.65 -0.26
C CYS A 28 1.45 0.42 -0.22
N LEU A 29 0.83 0.08 -1.35
CA LEU A 29 -0.04 -1.08 -1.49
C LEU A 29 0.72 -2.38 -1.19
N THR A 30 2.00 -2.46 -1.58
CA THR A 30 2.84 -3.62 -1.25
C THR A 30 3.03 -3.75 0.27
N GLY A 31 3.34 -2.66 0.97
CA GLY A 31 3.50 -2.66 2.42
C GLY A 31 2.21 -3.02 3.15
N CYS A 32 1.09 -2.40 2.73
CA CYS A 32 -0.25 -2.68 3.22
C CYS A 32 -0.62 -4.15 3.04
N ALA A 33 -0.51 -4.69 1.82
CA ALA A 33 -0.84 -6.09 1.52
C ALA A 33 -0.01 -7.08 2.34
N ILE A 34 1.29 -6.83 2.54
CA ILE A 34 2.14 -7.70 3.37
C ILE A 34 1.67 -7.67 4.83
N GLY A 35 1.41 -6.48 5.37
CA GLY A 35 0.96 -6.31 6.75
C GLY A 35 -0.41 -6.90 7.01
N GLU A 36 -1.37 -6.64 6.12
CA GLU A 36 -2.72 -7.19 6.14
C GLU A 36 -2.69 -8.72 6.13
N VAL A 37 -2.06 -9.32 5.12
CA VAL A 37 -1.97 -10.79 5.03
C VAL A 37 -1.29 -11.39 6.27
N THR A 38 -0.18 -10.80 6.71
CA THR A 38 0.56 -11.30 7.88
C THR A 38 -0.27 -11.19 9.15
N GLY A 39 -0.93 -10.05 9.38
CA GLY A 39 -1.74 -9.81 10.56
C GLY A 39 -3.00 -10.66 10.60
N MET A 40 -3.67 -10.82 9.46
CA MET A 40 -4.82 -11.70 9.33
C MET A 40 -4.45 -13.15 9.61
N VAL A 41 -3.35 -13.65 9.02
CA VAL A 41 -2.87 -15.02 9.28
C VAL A 41 -2.50 -15.22 10.75
N ILE A 42 -1.74 -14.31 11.36
CA ILE A 42 -1.32 -14.41 12.76
C ILE A 42 -2.52 -14.29 13.69
N GLY A 43 -3.37 -13.28 13.51
CA GLY A 43 -4.52 -13.04 14.38
C GLY A 43 -5.51 -14.21 14.33
N THR A 44 -5.81 -14.74 13.14
CA THR A 44 -6.65 -15.94 13.02
C THR A 44 -5.99 -17.16 13.67
N ALA A 45 -4.69 -17.40 13.43
CA ALA A 45 -3.99 -18.55 14.02
C ALA A 45 -3.94 -18.50 15.56
N LEU A 46 -3.89 -17.31 16.14
CA LEU A 46 -3.90 -17.09 17.59
C LEU A 46 -5.32 -16.97 18.18
N GLY A 47 -6.37 -17.07 17.36
CA GLY A 47 -7.76 -17.01 17.80
C GLY A 47 -8.21 -15.63 18.29
N PHE A 48 -7.64 -14.56 17.73
CA PHE A 48 -8.06 -13.19 18.05
C PHE A 48 -9.48 -12.92 17.55
N SER A 49 -10.18 -11.99 18.20
CA SER A 49 -11.44 -11.45 17.68
C SER A 49 -11.20 -10.70 16.38
N ASN A 50 -12.24 -10.52 15.55
CA ASN A 50 -12.14 -9.75 14.31
C ASN A 50 -11.49 -8.37 14.53
N LEU A 51 -11.90 -7.64 15.58
CA LEU A 51 -11.30 -6.35 15.92
C LEU A 51 -9.82 -6.46 16.30
N GLY A 52 -9.43 -7.49 17.05
CA GLY A 52 -8.04 -7.72 17.43
C GLY A 52 -7.15 -8.09 16.23
N THR A 53 -7.67 -8.92 15.32
CA THR A 53 -7.01 -9.29 14.08
C THR A 53 -6.82 -8.07 13.17
N ILE A 54 -7.88 -7.27 12.98
CA ILE A 54 -7.82 -6.02 12.21
C ILE A 54 -6.80 -5.05 12.81
N ALA A 55 -6.83 -4.84 14.13
CA ALA A 55 -5.87 -3.96 14.79
C ALA A 55 -4.41 -4.40 14.59
N LEU A 56 -4.16 -5.71 14.62
CA LEU A 56 -2.84 -6.29 14.35
C LEU A 56 -2.44 -6.09 12.87
N ALA A 57 -3.34 -6.39 11.95
CA ALA A 57 -3.16 -6.22 10.51
C ALA A 57 -2.80 -4.77 10.15
N VAL A 58 -3.60 -3.82 10.63
CA VAL A 58 -3.35 -2.38 10.47
C VAL A 58 -1.99 -1.97 11.03
N GLY A 59 -1.66 -2.42 12.25
CA GLY A 59 -0.36 -2.14 12.86
C GLY A 59 0.81 -2.66 12.02
N LEU A 60 0.68 -3.87 11.47
CA LEU A 60 1.69 -4.46 10.61
C LEU A 60 1.76 -3.79 9.23
N ALA A 61 0.63 -3.35 8.67
CA ALA A 61 0.59 -2.62 7.39
C ALA A 61 1.40 -1.32 7.46
N PHE A 62 1.21 -0.54 8.53
CA PHE A 62 2.05 0.63 8.78
C PHE A 62 3.52 0.26 9.00
N LEU A 63 3.81 -0.77 9.80
CA LEU A 63 5.18 -1.22 10.04
C LEU A 63 5.90 -1.59 8.74
N PHE A 64 5.29 -2.43 7.90
CA PHE A 64 5.87 -2.87 6.63
C PHE A 64 5.98 -1.72 5.63
N GLY A 65 4.96 -0.86 5.54
CA GLY A 65 5.01 0.34 4.70
C GLY A 65 6.21 1.23 5.04
N TYR A 66 6.34 1.63 6.30
CA TYR A 66 7.48 2.45 6.75
C TYR A 66 8.82 1.73 6.58
N THR A 67 8.86 0.40 6.77
CA THR A 67 10.07 -0.39 6.58
C THR A 67 10.52 -0.39 5.12
N LEU A 68 9.59 -0.57 4.17
CA LEU A 68 9.90 -0.56 2.74
C LEU A 68 10.46 0.80 2.28
N THR A 69 9.99 1.90 2.85
CA THR A 69 10.54 3.24 2.58
C THR A 69 11.87 3.48 3.29
N SER A 70 11.98 3.08 4.55
CA SER A 70 13.14 3.39 5.38
C SER A 70 14.39 2.61 4.95
N LEU A 71 14.21 1.35 4.55
CA LEU A 71 15.30 0.43 4.35
C LEU A 71 16.26 0.83 3.19
N PRO A 72 15.78 1.25 2.01
CA PRO A 72 16.65 1.81 0.97
C PRO A 72 17.40 3.06 1.41
N LEU A 73 16.75 3.95 2.17
CA LEU A 73 17.37 5.19 2.66
C LEU A 73 18.50 4.91 3.66
N LEU A 74 18.26 4.00 4.60
CA LEU A 74 19.29 3.56 5.55
C LEU A 74 20.47 2.90 4.82
N ARG A 75 20.21 2.09 3.78
CA ARG A 75 21.26 1.49 2.94
C ARG A 75 22.02 2.50 2.11
N ALA A 76 21.39 3.61 1.75
CA ALA A 76 22.04 4.75 1.11
C ALA A 76 22.83 5.64 2.10
N GLY A 77 22.89 5.28 3.39
CA GLY A 77 23.70 5.96 4.40
C GLY A 77 23.00 7.12 5.12
N PHE A 78 21.69 7.30 4.93
CA PHE A 78 20.94 8.33 5.65
C PHE A 78 20.86 8.00 7.15
N ALA A 79 21.02 9.02 7.99
CA ALA A 79 20.83 8.88 9.43
C ALA A 79 19.36 8.57 9.75
N VAL A 80 19.12 7.72 10.76
CA VAL A 80 17.77 7.34 11.22
C VAL A 80 16.88 8.55 11.51
N ALA A 81 17.45 9.62 12.09
CA ALA A 81 16.75 10.86 12.38
C ALA A 81 16.21 11.60 11.13
N VAL A 82 16.79 11.35 9.95
CA VAL A 82 16.32 11.88 8.66
C VAL A 82 15.31 10.92 8.03
N VAL A 83 15.53 9.61 8.17
CA VAL A 83 14.68 8.58 7.55
C VAL A 83 13.28 8.53 8.17
N ILE A 84 13.17 8.61 9.50
CA ILE A 84 11.88 8.49 10.20
C ILE A 84 10.87 9.54 9.71
N PRO A 85 11.18 10.86 9.71
CA PRO A 85 10.26 11.86 9.20
C PRO A 85 9.88 11.65 7.73
N ILE A 86 10.81 11.18 6.89
CA ILE A 86 10.54 10.92 5.47
C ILE A 86 9.52 9.80 5.33
N ALA A 87 9.73 8.65 5.99
CA ALA A 87 8.82 7.50 5.92
C ALA A 87 7.42 7.85 6.46
N LEU A 88 7.36 8.55 7.60
CA LEU A 88 6.10 9.03 8.14
C LEU A 88 5.40 9.99 7.17
N ALA A 89 6.13 10.96 6.62
CA ALA A 89 5.54 11.93 5.69
C ALA A 89 5.09 11.29 4.36
N SER A 90 5.79 10.25 3.89
CA SER A 90 5.50 9.61 2.61
C SER A 90 4.32 8.64 2.68
N ASP A 91 4.28 7.82 3.73
CA ASP A 91 3.46 6.62 3.70
C ASP A 91 2.17 6.77 4.54
N THR A 92 2.20 7.57 5.62
CA THR A 92 1.12 7.59 6.64
C THR A 92 -0.27 7.83 6.04
N LEU A 93 -0.43 8.88 5.24
CA LEU A 93 -1.74 9.22 4.70
C LEU A 93 -2.20 8.21 3.64
N SER A 94 -1.28 7.70 2.82
CA SER A 94 -1.60 6.68 1.82
C SER A 94 -2.05 5.39 2.47
N ILE A 95 -1.29 4.90 3.46
CA ILE A 95 -1.61 3.67 4.19
C ILE A 95 -2.90 3.86 4.95
N ALA A 96 -3.07 4.95 5.71
CA ALA A 96 -4.31 5.19 6.46
C ALA A 96 -5.56 5.14 5.56
N VAL A 97 -5.50 5.72 4.36
CA VAL A 97 -6.59 5.65 3.39
C VAL A 97 -6.81 4.22 2.90
N MET A 98 -5.73 3.49 2.59
CA MET A 98 -5.83 2.10 2.16
C MET A 98 -6.45 1.22 3.26
N GLU A 99 -5.96 1.30 4.49
CA GLU A 99 -6.45 0.52 5.64
C GLU A 99 -7.93 0.75 5.91
N ILE A 100 -8.39 2.02 5.84
CA ILE A 100 -9.80 2.35 6.04
C ILE A 100 -10.68 1.71 4.96
N VAL A 101 -10.24 1.79 3.70
CA VAL A 101 -11.01 1.24 2.57
C VAL A 101 -10.97 -0.29 2.59
N ASP A 102 -9.80 -0.87 2.80
CA ASP A 102 -9.58 -2.31 2.81
C ASP A 102 -10.40 -3.00 3.90
N ASN A 103 -10.21 -2.59 5.16
CA ASN A 103 -10.96 -3.12 6.29
C ASN A 103 -12.46 -2.78 6.20
N GLY A 104 -12.80 -1.61 5.65
CA GLY A 104 -14.20 -1.24 5.38
C GLY A 104 -14.88 -2.21 4.43
N ILE A 105 -14.20 -2.62 3.36
CA ILE A 105 -14.70 -3.62 2.41
C ILE A 105 -14.76 -5.00 3.06
N MET A 106 -13.71 -5.42 3.76
CA MET A 106 -13.67 -6.72 4.45
C MET A 106 -14.82 -6.88 5.46
N LEU A 107 -15.19 -5.81 6.16
CA LEU A 107 -16.33 -5.79 7.07
C LEU A 107 -17.69 -5.70 6.34
N ALA A 108 -17.73 -5.10 5.15
CA ALA A 108 -18.96 -4.94 4.37
C ALA A 108 -19.33 -6.19 3.57
N VAL A 109 -18.35 -7.00 3.14
CA VAL A 109 -18.60 -8.27 2.44
C VAL A 109 -19.13 -9.31 3.44
N PRO A 110 -20.38 -9.81 3.26
CA PRO A 110 -20.97 -10.77 4.19
C PRO A 110 -20.12 -12.04 4.29
N GLY A 111 -19.83 -12.47 5.51
CA GLY A 111 -19.10 -13.71 5.78
C GLY A 111 -17.59 -13.69 5.49
N ALA A 112 -17.03 -12.61 4.92
CA ALA A 112 -15.60 -12.56 4.56
C ALA A 112 -14.68 -12.76 5.78
N MET A 113 -14.95 -12.05 6.88
CA MET A 113 -14.17 -12.16 8.12
C MET A 113 -14.37 -13.52 8.82
N GLU A 114 -15.58 -14.07 8.76
CA GLU A 114 -15.93 -15.32 9.44
C GLU A 114 -15.40 -16.56 8.68
N ALA A 115 -15.31 -16.49 7.35
CA ALA A 115 -14.83 -17.59 6.52
C ALA A 115 -13.33 -17.90 6.76
N GLY A 116 -12.57 -16.90 7.22
CA GLY A 116 -11.18 -17.03 7.64
C GLY A 116 -10.19 -17.35 6.53
N VAL A 117 -8.90 -17.37 6.87
CA VAL A 117 -7.76 -17.46 5.94
C VAL A 117 -7.68 -18.76 5.12
N GLY A 118 -8.49 -19.78 5.45
CA GLY A 118 -8.59 -21.02 4.68
C GLY A 118 -9.59 -20.96 3.51
N SER A 119 -10.38 -19.90 3.40
CA SER A 119 -11.51 -19.83 2.46
C SER A 119 -11.19 -19.02 1.20
N VAL A 120 -11.79 -19.41 0.07
CA VAL A 120 -11.71 -18.65 -1.19
C VAL A 120 -12.41 -17.30 -1.05
N LEU A 121 -13.54 -17.24 -0.33
CA LEU A 121 -14.28 -15.99 -0.06
C LEU A 121 -13.38 -14.96 0.64
N PHE A 122 -12.62 -15.36 1.66
CA PHE A 122 -11.68 -14.47 2.35
C PHE A 122 -10.65 -13.89 1.38
N TRP A 123 -9.94 -14.75 0.64
CA TRP A 123 -8.88 -14.30 -0.27
C TRP A 123 -9.42 -13.48 -1.44
N GLY A 124 -10.60 -13.81 -1.95
CA GLY A 124 -11.28 -13.03 -2.98
C GLY A 124 -11.67 -11.65 -2.48
N SER A 125 -12.23 -11.58 -1.27
CA SER A 125 -12.61 -10.31 -0.62
C SER A 125 -11.39 -9.43 -0.36
N LEU A 126 -10.33 -9.98 0.23
CA LEU A 126 -9.09 -9.25 0.53
C LEU A 126 -8.39 -8.75 -0.74
N SER A 127 -8.34 -9.59 -1.78
CA SER A 127 -7.75 -9.20 -3.07
C SER A 127 -8.50 -8.03 -3.72
N PHE A 128 -9.84 -8.08 -3.67
CA PHE A 128 -10.68 -7.00 -4.17
C PHE A 128 -10.52 -5.73 -3.34
N ALA A 129 -10.57 -5.86 -2.00
CA ALA A 129 -10.44 -4.77 -1.05
C ALA A 129 -9.11 -4.01 -1.22
N LEU A 130 -7.98 -4.71 -1.30
CA LEU A 130 -6.65 -4.12 -1.51
C LEU A 130 -6.55 -3.35 -2.83
N VAL A 131 -7.12 -3.89 -3.92
CA VAL A 131 -7.13 -3.20 -5.21
C VAL A 131 -7.95 -1.92 -5.14
N VAL A 132 -9.15 -1.98 -4.55
CA VAL A 132 -10.01 -0.79 -4.40
C VAL A 132 -9.33 0.25 -3.49
N ALA A 133 -8.73 -0.17 -2.38
CA ALA A 133 -7.92 0.66 -1.52
C ALA A 133 -6.79 1.38 -2.28
N GLY A 134 -6.05 0.64 -3.12
CA GLY A 134 -5.03 1.20 -4.01
C GLY A 134 -5.58 2.24 -4.99
N LEU A 135 -6.71 1.94 -5.63
CA LEU A 135 -7.37 2.87 -6.55
C LEU A 135 -7.83 4.16 -5.87
N VAL A 136 -8.31 4.07 -4.63
CA VAL A 136 -8.73 5.23 -3.82
C VAL A 136 -7.52 6.03 -3.32
N ALA A 137 -6.41 5.38 -2.99
CA ALA A 137 -5.19 6.05 -2.54
C ALA A 137 -4.42 6.74 -3.67
N LEU A 138 -4.56 6.27 -4.92
CA LEU A 138 -3.91 6.88 -6.09
C LEU A 138 -4.14 8.39 -6.23
N PRO A 139 -5.38 8.92 -6.22
CA PRO A 139 -5.61 10.36 -6.28
C PRO A 139 -5.06 11.11 -5.06
N VAL A 140 -5.03 10.48 -3.87
CA VAL A 140 -4.45 11.06 -2.65
C VAL A 140 -2.94 11.25 -2.82
N ASN A 141 -2.25 10.20 -3.28
CA ASN A 141 -0.82 10.26 -3.57
C ASN A 141 -0.50 11.27 -4.66
N ARG A 142 -1.30 11.32 -5.72
CA ARG A 142 -1.16 12.31 -6.79
C ARG A 142 -1.28 13.73 -6.26
N TRP A 143 -2.25 14.00 -5.39
CA TRP A 143 -2.45 15.31 -4.78
C TRP A 143 -1.31 15.70 -3.84
N LEU A 144 -0.78 14.76 -3.04
CA LEU A 144 0.37 15.00 -2.17
C LEU A 144 1.61 15.36 -2.99
N ILE A 145 1.92 14.56 -4.01
CA ILE A 145 3.12 14.74 -4.84
C ILE A 145 3.07 16.05 -5.61
N ALA A 146 1.90 16.44 -6.14
CA ALA A 146 1.71 17.73 -6.80
C ALA A 146 2.03 18.93 -5.89
N ARG A 147 1.97 18.74 -4.56
CA ARG A 147 2.28 19.76 -3.55
C ARG A 147 3.68 19.59 -2.93
N GLY A 148 4.52 18.71 -3.49
CA GLY A 148 5.85 18.41 -2.94
C GLY A 148 5.80 17.67 -1.59
N LYS A 149 4.69 16.98 -1.28
CA LYS A 149 4.48 16.20 -0.05
C LYS A 149 4.44 14.70 -0.35
N GLY A 150 4.32 13.89 0.69
CA GLY A 150 4.23 12.44 0.52
C GLY A 150 5.53 11.85 -0.02
N HIS A 151 5.41 10.94 -0.98
CA HIS A 151 6.55 10.34 -1.66
C HIS A 151 7.46 11.34 -2.39
N ALA A 152 7.03 12.59 -2.61
CA ALA A 152 7.91 13.64 -3.09
C ALA A 152 9.15 13.82 -2.19
N ALA A 153 9.00 13.63 -0.87
CA ALA A 153 10.10 13.70 0.09
C ALA A 153 11.15 12.60 -0.15
N VAL A 154 10.71 11.38 -0.48
CA VAL A 154 11.62 10.27 -0.84
C VAL A 154 12.32 10.58 -2.16
N HIS A 155 11.58 11.03 -3.17
CA HIS A 155 12.17 11.39 -4.47
C HIS A 155 13.23 12.50 -4.37
N ALA A 156 13.05 13.48 -3.46
CA ALA A 156 14.02 14.53 -3.23
C ALA A 156 15.38 14.02 -2.73
N THR A 157 15.44 12.83 -2.13
CA THR A 157 16.70 12.20 -1.69
C THR A 157 17.52 11.60 -2.84
N GLY A 158 16.93 11.43 -4.03
CA GLY A 158 17.53 10.70 -5.15
C GLY A 158 17.59 9.18 -4.95
N VAL A 159 17.14 8.67 -3.81
CA VAL A 159 17.05 7.24 -3.55
C VAL A 159 15.73 6.70 -4.09
N HIS A 160 15.82 5.66 -4.89
CA HIS A 160 14.67 4.92 -5.38
C HIS A 160 14.75 3.49 -4.88
N GLY A 161 13.63 2.98 -4.39
CA GLY A 161 13.51 1.62 -3.87
C GLY A 161 12.08 1.13 -4.06
N GLY A 162 11.86 -0.11 -3.66
CA GLY A 162 10.57 -0.78 -3.82
C GLY A 162 10.54 -1.76 -4.99
N PRO A 163 9.49 -2.59 -5.05
CA PRO A 163 9.33 -3.60 -6.09
C PRO A 163 9.10 -2.98 -7.48
N PRO A 164 9.38 -3.71 -8.57
CA PRO A 164 9.17 -3.20 -9.92
C PRO A 164 7.68 -2.88 -10.18
N VAL A 165 7.38 -1.61 -10.46
CA VAL A 165 6.01 -1.08 -10.67
C VAL A 165 5.20 -1.92 -11.66
N ARG A 166 5.83 -2.38 -12.76
CA ARG A 166 5.16 -3.22 -13.77
C ARG A 166 4.73 -4.58 -13.22
N VAL A 167 5.56 -5.18 -12.37
CA VAL A 167 5.29 -6.49 -11.77
C VAL A 167 4.16 -6.35 -10.75
N VAL A 168 4.26 -5.38 -9.84
CA VAL A 168 3.21 -5.13 -8.84
C VAL A 168 1.90 -4.76 -9.50
N GLY A 169 1.93 -3.92 -10.54
CA GLY A 169 0.74 -3.57 -11.31
C GLY A 169 0.09 -4.78 -11.99
N ALA A 170 0.89 -5.68 -12.57
CA ALA A 170 0.35 -6.91 -13.15
C ALA A 170 -0.27 -7.83 -12.10
N ILE A 171 0.37 -7.98 -10.93
CA ILE A 171 -0.17 -8.73 -9.80
C ILE A 171 -1.50 -8.12 -9.34
N ALA A 172 -1.55 -6.79 -9.17
CA ALA A 172 -2.77 -6.10 -8.76
C ALA A 172 -3.93 -6.32 -9.75
N VAL A 173 -3.65 -6.35 -11.06
CA VAL A 173 -4.67 -6.68 -12.08
C VAL A 173 -5.18 -8.12 -11.93
N LEU A 174 -4.28 -9.09 -11.72
CA LEU A 174 -4.68 -10.48 -11.51
C LEU A 174 -5.52 -10.64 -10.24
N LEU A 175 -5.13 -9.99 -9.14
CA LEU A 175 -5.87 -9.98 -7.89
C LEU A 175 -7.25 -9.31 -8.05
N ALA A 176 -7.34 -8.25 -8.85
CA ALA A 176 -8.62 -7.59 -9.15
C ALA A 176 -9.57 -8.53 -9.88
N ILE A 177 -9.08 -9.25 -10.89
CA ILE A 177 -9.87 -10.22 -11.65
C ILE A 177 -10.33 -11.36 -10.74
N PHE A 178 -9.41 -11.94 -9.97
CA PHE A 178 -9.70 -13.02 -9.03
C PHE A 178 -10.75 -12.58 -8.00
N GLY A 179 -10.51 -11.48 -7.28
CA GLY A 179 -11.41 -11.00 -6.23
C GLY A 179 -12.80 -10.63 -6.77
N THR A 180 -12.87 -9.92 -7.89
CA THR A 180 -14.16 -9.58 -8.51
C THR A 180 -14.93 -10.82 -8.94
N THR A 181 -14.24 -11.83 -9.46
CA THR A 181 -14.87 -13.09 -9.89
C THR A 181 -15.42 -13.86 -8.71
N VAL A 182 -14.66 -13.99 -7.62
CA VAL A 182 -15.12 -14.66 -6.39
C VAL A 182 -16.36 -13.95 -5.84
N LEU A 183 -16.31 -12.63 -5.67
CA LEU A 183 -17.44 -11.87 -5.13
C LEU A 183 -18.68 -11.92 -6.04
N ALA A 184 -18.49 -11.90 -7.36
CA ALA A 184 -19.60 -12.03 -8.31
C ALA A 184 -20.27 -13.41 -8.22
N ILE A 185 -19.50 -14.48 -8.01
CA ILE A 185 -20.05 -15.83 -7.84
C ILE A 185 -20.84 -15.92 -6.52
N GLU A 186 -20.31 -15.38 -5.43
CA GLU A 186 -20.96 -15.41 -4.11
C GLU A 186 -22.30 -14.65 -4.09
N VAL A 187 -22.45 -13.60 -4.92
CA VAL A 187 -23.73 -12.89 -5.08
C VAL A 187 -24.80 -13.74 -5.82
N LEU A 188 -24.39 -14.77 -6.55
CA LEU A 188 -25.29 -15.63 -7.35
C LEU A 188 -25.76 -16.89 -6.60
N VAL A 189 -25.24 -17.15 -5.41
CA VAL A 189 -25.52 -18.36 -4.59
C VAL A 189 -26.37 -17.99 -3.38
#